data_AF-A0A496VID6-F1
#
_entry.id   AF-A0A496VID6-F1
#
_cell.length_a   1.000
_cell.length_b   1.000
_cell.length_c   1.000
_cell.angle_alpha   90.00
_cell.angle_beta   90.00
_cell.angle_gamma   90.00
#
_symmetry.space_group_name_H-M   'P 1'
#
loop_
_entity.id
_entity.type
_entity.pdbx_description
1 polymer ?
#
loop_
_entity_poly.entity_id
_entity_poly.type
_entity_poly.pdbx_seq_one_letter_code
_entity_poly.pdbx_strand_id
1 'polypeptide(L)'
;MCRYAFVNYKQTYACFSCRKVFKKVTFDDYIEQQGKKTIVLSGCKKKSEHDRLEKHYNTTMDEIISEYNESINKCPDCCGLMANVGMDFKAPRRNDTKNWKILDGMYHIGVIFQTCGCEGFGYVPRTKADYIEYLRNRLREYQGYYKNIEFNTSFSVFQRREEANRWLNKIQKVKLELKNQ
;
A
#
# COMPACT_ATOMS: atom_id res chain seq x y z
N MET A 1 13.42 8.21 16.02
CA MET A 1 13.72 6.78 15.72
C MET A 1 12.62 6.25 14.81
N CYS A 2 12.96 5.62 13.68
CA CYS A 2 11.98 5.07 12.75
C CYS A 2 11.21 3.92 13.43
N ARG A 3 9.89 4.05 13.56
CA ARG A 3 9.02 3.07 14.24
C ARG A 3 9.15 1.66 13.67
N TYR A 4 9.47 1.57 12.38
CA TYR A 4 9.53 0.35 11.58
C TYR A 4 10.92 -0.30 11.55
N ALA A 5 11.95 0.32 12.13
CA ALA A 5 13.32 -0.18 12.02
C ALA A 5 13.59 -1.45 12.85
N PHE A 6 12.78 -1.74 13.87
CA PHE A 6 13.05 -2.79 14.86
C PHE A 6 11.90 -3.78 15.04
N VAL A 7 10.79 -3.61 14.33
CA VAL A 7 9.59 -4.45 14.47
C VAL A 7 9.02 -4.73 13.09
N ASN A 8 8.70 -6.01 12.84
CA ASN A 8 8.02 -6.44 11.63
C ASN A 8 6.51 -6.17 11.74
N TYR A 9 6.06 -5.06 11.16
CA TYR A 9 4.65 -4.72 11.12
C TYR A 9 3.93 -5.45 9.98
N LYS A 10 2.70 -5.88 10.26
CA LYS A 10 1.84 -6.55 9.28
C LYS A 10 1.16 -5.54 8.38
N GLN A 11 1.20 -5.78 7.07
CA GLN A 11 0.43 -5.01 6.10
C GLN A 11 -1.06 -5.24 6.33
N THR A 12 -1.83 -4.16 6.28
CA THR A 12 -3.28 -4.22 6.49
C THR A 12 -4.01 -4.17 5.16
N TYR A 13 -4.92 -5.10 4.98
CA TYR A 13 -5.77 -5.21 3.80
C TYR A 13 -7.23 -4.94 4.19
N ALA A 14 -7.95 -4.18 3.37
CA ALA A 14 -9.34 -3.82 3.61
C ALA A 14 -10.23 -4.22 2.43
N CYS A 15 -11.39 -4.78 2.71
CA CYS A 15 -12.49 -4.87 1.76
C CYS A 15 -13.51 -3.80 2.11
N PHE A 16 -13.59 -2.74 1.29
CA PHE A 16 -14.50 -1.62 1.53
C PHE A 16 -15.97 -2.02 1.38
N SER A 17 -16.30 -2.91 0.44
CA SER A 17 -17.67 -3.42 0.25
C SER A 17 -18.18 -4.21 1.46
N CYS A 18 -17.35 -5.12 1.99
CA CYS A 18 -17.71 -5.95 3.15
C CYS A 18 -17.41 -5.28 4.50
N ARG A 19 -16.67 -4.17 4.48
CA ARG A 19 -16.19 -3.43 5.66
C ARG A 19 -15.40 -4.33 6.61
N LYS A 20 -14.50 -5.11 6.03
CA LYS A 20 -13.64 -6.09 6.71
C LYS A 20 -12.17 -5.74 6.54
N VAL A 21 -11.39 -6.08 7.56
CA VAL A 21 -9.95 -5.89 7.57
C VAL A 21 -9.26 -7.21 7.86
N PHE A 22 -8.14 -7.42 7.19
CA PHE A 22 -7.26 -8.55 7.41
C PHE A 22 -5.82 -8.05 7.55
N LYS A 23 -5.05 -8.65 8.47
CA LYS A 23 -3.62 -8.39 8.60
C LYS A 23 -2.86 -9.53 7.93
N LYS A 24 -2.11 -9.20 6.88
CA LYS A 24 -1.25 -10.15 6.18
C LYS A 24 -0.16 -10.64 7.12
N VAL A 25 0.07 -11.96 7.14
CA VAL A 25 1.26 -12.52 7.78
C VAL A 25 2.50 -11.83 7.21
N THR A 26 3.52 -11.62 8.02
CA THR A 26 4.76 -11.01 7.51
C THR A 26 5.43 -12.00 6.54
N PHE A 27 6.32 -11.49 5.69
CA PHE A 27 7.09 -12.37 4.81
C PHE A 27 7.90 -13.39 5.62
N ASP A 28 8.54 -12.95 6.71
CA ASP A 28 9.30 -13.83 7.61
C ASP A 28 8.42 -14.94 8.21
N ASP A 29 7.22 -14.59 8.72
CA ASP A 29 6.26 -15.56 9.27
C ASP A 29 5.83 -16.56 8.17
N TYR A 30 5.54 -16.07 6.97
CA TYR A 30 5.11 -16.89 5.82
C TYR A 30 6.18 -17.92 5.45
N ILE A 31 7.42 -17.49 5.32
CA ILE A 31 8.55 -18.35 4.97
C ILE A 31 8.81 -19.40 6.04
N GLU A 32 8.69 -19.02 7.31
CA GLU A 32 8.83 -19.93 8.44
C GLU A 32 7.75 -21.02 8.43
N GLN A 33 6.50 -20.66 8.14
CA GLN A 33 5.39 -21.60 7.97
C GLN A 33 5.61 -22.57 6.80
N GLN A 34 6.25 -22.13 5.72
CA GLN A 34 6.59 -22.98 4.57
C GLN A 34 7.84 -23.85 4.80
N GLY A 35 8.55 -23.69 5.92
CA GLY A 35 9.83 -24.36 6.16
C GLY A 35 10.96 -23.91 5.24
N LYS A 36 10.81 -22.76 4.55
CA LYS A 36 11.74 -22.27 3.51
C LYS A 36 12.75 -21.22 4.02
N LYS A 37 12.84 -21.01 5.34
CA LYS A 37 13.64 -19.95 6.00
C LYS A 37 15.11 -19.94 5.58
N THR A 38 15.69 -21.11 5.33
CA THR A 38 17.09 -21.25 4.92
C THR A 38 17.39 -20.65 3.55
N ILE A 39 16.44 -20.67 2.61
CA ILE A 39 16.58 -20.07 1.28
C ILE A 39 16.72 -18.55 1.42
N VAL A 40 15.84 -17.94 2.21
CA VAL A 40 15.72 -16.48 2.32
C VAL A 40 16.89 -15.85 3.08
N LEU A 41 17.39 -16.53 4.13
CA LEU A 41 18.56 -16.07 4.89
C LEU A 41 19.89 -16.23 4.14
N SER A 42 19.87 -16.78 2.92
CA SER A 42 21.06 -16.99 2.10
C SER A 42 21.56 -15.73 1.37
N GLY A 43 20.97 -14.55 1.59
CA GLY A 43 21.42 -13.29 0.98
C GLY A 43 22.90 -12.92 1.27
N CYS A 44 23.53 -13.58 2.25
CA CYS A 44 24.96 -13.46 2.56
C CYS A 44 25.79 -14.72 2.21
N LYS A 45 25.20 -15.73 1.57
CA LYS A 45 25.87 -16.99 1.20
C LYS A 45 26.51 -16.92 -0.18
N LYS A 46 27.45 -17.82 -0.45
CA LYS A 46 28.05 -17.97 -1.78
C LYS A 46 26.96 -18.37 -2.78
N LYS A 47 27.06 -17.89 -4.03
CA LYS A 47 26.14 -18.25 -5.13
C LYS A 47 25.90 -19.77 -5.23
N SER A 48 26.94 -20.58 -5.10
CA SER A 48 26.83 -22.04 -5.14
C SER A 48 25.98 -22.65 -4.01
N GLU A 49 25.87 -21.99 -2.86
CA GLU A 49 24.94 -22.40 -1.80
C GLU A 49 23.50 -21.97 -2.12
N HIS A 50 23.31 -20.81 -2.74
CA HIS A 50 22.01 -20.36 -3.23
C HIS A 50 21.44 -21.35 -4.25
N ASP A 51 22.23 -21.69 -5.27
CA ASP A 51 21.85 -22.64 -6.32
C ASP A 51 21.47 -24.02 -5.74
N ARG A 52 22.18 -24.47 -4.69
CA ARG A 52 21.86 -25.72 -3.98
C ARG A 52 20.54 -25.64 -3.22
N LEU A 53 20.28 -24.53 -2.55
CA LEU A 53 19.04 -24.32 -1.78
C LEU A 53 17.83 -24.22 -2.72
N GLU A 54 17.92 -23.43 -3.79
CA GLU A 54 16.84 -23.34 -4.78
C GLU A 54 16.52 -24.71 -5.40
N LYS A 55 17.56 -25.49 -5.73
CA LYS A 55 17.38 -26.86 -6.22
C LYS A 55 16.75 -27.78 -5.17
N HIS A 56 17.14 -27.67 -3.90
CA HIS A 56 16.61 -28.50 -2.82
C HIS A 56 15.12 -28.25 -2.58
N TYR A 57 14.70 -27.00 -2.56
CA TYR A 57 13.30 -26.61 -2.34
C TYR A 57 12.47 -26.52 -3.63
N ASN A 58 13.11 -26.76 -4.79
CA ASN A 58 12.52 -26.67 -6.12
C ASN A 58 11.72 -25.35 -6.32
N THR A 59 12.31 -24.24 -5.89
CA THR A 59 11.73 -22.92 -6.03
C THR A 59 12.81 -21.85 -5.90
N THR A 60 12.57 -20.68 -6.47
CA THR A 60 13.47 -19.52 -6.36
C THR A 60 12.99 -18.52 -5.31
N MET A 61 13.89 -17.65 -4.86
CA MET A 61 13.51 -16.53 -3.99
C MET A 61 12.41 -15.66 -4.62
N ASP A 62 12.54 -15.36 -5.91
CA ASP A 62 11.59 -14.50 -6.64
C ASP A 62 10.21 -15.13 -6.74
N GLU A 63 10.14 -16.44 -6.97
CA GLU A 63 8.88 -17.20 -6.96
C GLU A 63 8.20 -17.12 -5.60
N ILE A 64 8.95 -17.33 -4.52
CA ILE A 64 8.37 -17.27 -3.17
C ILE A 64 7.87 -15.87 -2.83
N ILE A 65 8.61 -14.83 -3.24
CA ILE A 65 8.18 -13.43 -3.08
C ILE A 65 6.90 -13.17 -3.88
N SER A 66 6.82 -13.67 -5.12
CA SER A 66 5.62 -13.53 -5.98
C SER A 66 4.42 -14.22 -5.35
N GLU A 67 4.58 -15.48 -4.94
CA GLU A 67 3.54 -16.27 -4.27
C GLU A 67 3.06 -15.58 -2.98
N TYR A 68 3.99 -15.11 -2.15
CA TYR A 68 3.65 -14.34 -0.95
C TYR A 68 2.85 -13.10 -1.31
N ASN A 69 3.29 -12.31 -2.30
CA ASN A 69 2.58 -11.10 -2.72
C ASN A 69 1.15 -11.40 -3.18
N GLU A 70 0.94 -12.54 -3.85
CA GLU A 70 -0.36 -12.97 -4.38
C GLU A 70 -1.27 -13.70 -3.37
N SER A 71 -0.71 -14.23 -2.28
CA SER A 71 -1.42 -15.07 -1.29
C SER A 71 -2.64 -14.41 -0.64
N ILE A 72 -2.63 -13.08 -0.50
CA ILE A 72 -3.68 -12.33 0.20
C ILE A 72 -4.23 -11.29 -0.75
N ASN A 73 -5.25 -11.72 -1.48
CA ASN A 73 -5.92 -10.89 -2.45
C ASN A 73 -7.42 -10.92 -2.32
N LYS A 74 -8.07 -11.90 -1.67
CA LYS A 74 -9.54 -12.05 -1.71
C LYS A 74 -10.21 -11.92 -0.36
N CYS A 75 -11.33 -11.21 -0.33
CA CYS A 75 -12.20 -11.10 0.83
C CYS A 75 -12.94 -12.43 1.06
N PRO A 76 -13.01 -12.96 2.29
CA PRO A 76 -13.72 -14.20 2.57
C PRO A 76 -15.24 -14.12 2.42
N ASP A 77 -15.83 -12.91 2.44
CA ASP A 77 -17.29 -12.73 2.35
C ASP A 77 -17.78 -12.57 0.91
N CYS A 78 -17.05 -11.81 0.08
CA CYS A 78 -17.47 -11.48 -1.29
C CYS A 78 -16.53 -11.98 -2.37
N CYS A 79 -15.42 -12.65 -2.01
CA CYS A 79 -14.36 -13.09 -2.92
C CYS A 79 -13.67 -11.97 -3.74
N GLY A 80 -14.02 -10.71 -3.50
CA GLY A 80 -13.46 -9.55 -4.20
C GLY A 80 -12.06 -9.17 -3.71
N LEU A 81 -11.34 -8.39 -4.53
CA LEU A 81 -9.98 -7.98 -4.21
C LEU A 81 -9.91 -7.08 -2.97
N MET A 82 -8.96 -7.35 -2.08
CA MET A 82 -8.72 -6.50 -0.90
C MET A 82 -7.68 -5.42 -1.20
N ALA A 83 -7.95 -4.20 -0.76
CA ALA A 83 -7.05 -3.06 -0.88
C ALA A 83 -5.95 -3.12 0.17
N ASN A 84 -4.68 -3.03 -0.22
CA ASN A 84 -3.59 -2.81 0.74
C ASN A 84 -3.62 -1.36 1.22
N VAL A 85 -4.10 -1.15 2.44
CA VAL A 85 -4.31 0.17 3.04
C VAL A 85 -3.15 0.63 3.91
N GLY A 86 -2.10 -0.19 4.07
CA GLY A 86 -0.90 0.14 4.83
C GLY A 86 -0.93 -0.26 6.31
N MET A 87 0.24 -0.19 6.95
CA MET A 87 0.46 -0.73 8.31
C MET A 87 -0.20 0.09 9.43
N ASP A 88 -0.47 1.38 9.21
CA ASP A 88 -1.05 2.29 10.19
C ASP A 88 -2.59 2.36 10.12
N PHE A 89 -3.22 1.61 9.22
CA PHE A 89 -4.66 1.64 9.04
C PHE A 89 -5.44 1.23 10.31
N LYS A 90 -6.40 2.06 10.69
CA LYS A 90 -7.33 1.78 11.79
C LYS A 90 -8.75 1.64 11.26
N ALA A 91 -9.28 0.43 11.32
CA ALA A 91 -10.62 0.12 10.87
C ALA A 91 -11.69 0.82 11.73
N PRO A 92 -12.67 1.51 11.13
CA PRO A 92 -13.89 1.89 11.83
C PRO A 92 -14.71 0.67 12.26
N ARG A 93 -15.72 0.88 13.11
CA ARG A 93 -16.72 -0.17 13.36
C ARG A 93 -17.37 -0.61 12.05
N ARG A 94 -17.71 -1.90 11.92
CA ARG A 94 -18.28 -2.44 10.67
C ARG A 94 -19.55 -1.71 10.21
N ASN A 95 -20.40 -1.29 11.14
CA ASN A 95 -21.64 -0.57 10.85
C ASN A 95 -21.45 0.92 10.55
N ASP A 96 -20.23 1.47 10.68
CA ASP A 96 -19.93 2.87 10.41
C ASP A 96 -19.75 3.13 8.91
N THR A 97 -20.85 3.05 8.17
CA THR A 97 -20.87 3.19 6.70
C THR A 97 -20.27 4.50 6.22
N LYS A 98 -20.44 5.58 7.00
CA LYS A 98 -19.94 6.91 6.65
C LYS A 98 -18.41 6.95 6.64
N ASN A 99 -17.76 6.49 7.72
CA ASN A 99 -16.31 6.47 7.76
C ASN A 99 -15.71 5.45 6.78
N TRP A 100 -16.37 4.30 6.58
CA TRP A 100 -15.94 3.34 5.56
C TRP A 100 -15.95 3.93 4.14
N LYS A 101 -17.00 4.70 3.79
CA LYS A 101 -17.07 5.39 2.50
C LYS A 101 -15.96 6.43 2.32
N ILE A 102 -15.65 7.20 3.37
CA ILE A 102 -14.55 8.18 3.34
C ILE A 102 -13.21 7.47 3.10
N LEU A 103 -12.92 6.40 3.84
CA LEU A 103 -11.67 5.65 3.71
C LEU A 103 -11.53 4.99 2.33
N ASP A 104 -12.63 4.51 1.76
CA ASP A 104 -12.68 3.96 0.42
C ASP A 104 -12.29 5.01 -0.64
N GLY A 105 -12.92 6.19 -0.59
CA GLY A 105 -12.58 7.29 -1.49
C GLY A 105 -11.14 7.80 -1.29
N MET A 106 -10.66 7.88 -0.04
CA MET A 106 -9.26 8.21 0.27
C MET A 106 -8.28 7.22 -0.38
N TYR A 107 -8.56 5.92 -0.30
CA TYR A 107 -7.73 4.90 -0.94
C TYR A 107 -7.72 5.06 -2.46
N HIS A 108 -8.89 5.26 -3.07
CA HIS A 108 -9.03 5.39 -4.53
C HIS A 108 -8.31 6.60 -5.13
N ILE A 109 -8.17 7.70 -4.37
CA ILE A 109 -7.36 8.86 -4.79
C ILE A 109 -5.85 8.67 -4.54
N GLY A 110 -5.44 7.54 -3.96
CA GLY A 110 -4.05 7.15 -3.76
C GLY A 110 -3.47 7.48 -2.39
N VAL A 111 -4.31 7.61 -1.35
CA VAL A 111 -3.86 7.71 0.04
C VAL A 111 -3.65 6.30 0.61
N ILE A 112 -2.49 6.06 1.21
CA ILE A 112 -2.16 4.80 1.91
C ILE A 112 -1.75 5.17 3.33
N PHE A 113 -2.25 4.42 4.32
CA PHE A 113 -1.95 4.61 5.74
C PHE A 113 -0.65 3.88 6.08
N GLN A 114 0.44 4.36 5.49
CA GLN A 114 1.78 3.87 5.74
C GLN A 114 2.69 5.06 6.00
N THR A 115 3.29 5.08 7.17
CA THR A 115 4.18 6.16 7.60
C THR A 115 5.60 5.62 7.77
N CYS A 116 6.58 6.51 7.96
CA CYS A 116 7.90 6.14 8.49
C CYS A 116 7.94 6.14 10.03
N GLY A 117 6.79 6.42 10.67
CA GLY A 117 6.65 6.48 12.13
C GLY A 117 7.04 7.82 12.77
N CYS A 118 7.55 8.79 12.00
CA CYS A 118 7.94 10.10 12.52
C CYS A 118 6.76 11.08 12.63
N GLU A 119 5.88 11.13 11.62
CA GLU A 119 4.86 12.20 11.49
C GLU A 119 3.41 11.68 11.46
N GLY A 120 3.21 10.36 11.50
CA GLY A 120 1.89 9.77 11.34
C GLY A 120 1.33 9.96 9.92
N PHE A 121 0.11 9.48 9.68
CA PHE A 121 -0.53 9.53 8.35
C PHE A 121 -1.36 10.81 8.13
N GLY A 122 -1.23 11.77 9.05
CA GLY A 122 -1.97 13.03 9.01
C GLY A 122 -3.44 12.92 9.39
N TYR A 123 -4.21 13.93 8.96
CA TYR A 123 -5.62 14.08 9.28
C TYR A 123 -6.52 13.13 8.47
N VAL A 124 -7.50 12.52 9.14
CA VAL A 124 -8.56 11.71 8.51
C VAL A 124 -9.91 12.37 8.78
N PRO A 125 -10.63 12.78 7.73
CA PRO A 125 -11.93 13.42 7.87
C PRO A 125 -12.97 12.44 8.42
N ARG A 126 -13.88 12.96 9.25
CA ARG A 126 -14.97 12.17 9.87
C ARG A 126 -16.36 12.61 9.42
N THR A 127 -16.45 13.79 8.82
CA THR A 127 -17.69 14.33 8.28
C THR A 127 -17.59 14.53 6.77
N LYS A 128 -18.74 14.64 6.10
CA LYS A 128 -18.79 14.92 4.67
C LYS A 128 -18.14 16.27 4.34
N ALA A 129 -18.39 17.30 5.16
CA ALA A 129 -17.83 18.64 4.97
C ALA A 129 -16.30 18.61 5.07
N ASP A 130 -15.76 17.95 6.11
CA ASP A 130 -14.32 17.78 6.27
C ASP A 130 -13.71 16.99 5.12
N TYR A 131 -14.43 15.99 4.60
CA TYR A 131 -13.94 15.18 3.50
C TYR A 131 -13.85 15.97 2.19
N ILE A 132 -14.85 16.80 1.88
CA ILE A 132 -14.81 17.70 0.72
C ILE A 132 -13.61 18.65 0.84
N GLU A 133 -13.37 19.21 2.03
CA GLU A 133 -12.22 20.10 2.22
C GLU A 133 -10.90 19.36 2.10
N TYR A 134 -10.79 18.16 2.66
CA TYR A 134 -9.64 17.28 2.49
C TYR A 134 -9.35 17.02 1.01
N LEU A 135 -10.37 16.71 0.21
CA LEU A 135 -10.23 16.48 -1.23
C LEU A 135 -9.74 17.73 -1.98
N ARG A 136 -10.27 18.92 -1.62
CA ARG A 136 -9.80 20.19 -2.20
C ARG A 136 -8.35 20.47 -1.86
N ASN A 137 -7.94 20.24 -0.62
CA ASN A 137 -6.54 20.38 -0.18
C ASN A 137 -5.65 19.44 -0.98
N ARG A 138 -6.04 18.17 -1.07
CA ARG A 138 -5.29 17.15 -1.79
C ARG A 138 -5.17 17.46 -3.29
N LEU A 139 -6.24 17.99 -3.90
CA LEU A 139 -6.22 18.44 -5.29
C LEU A 139 -5.18 19.55 -5.49
N ARG A 140 -5.14 20.55 -4.61
CA ARG A 140 -4.15 21.64 -4.68
C ARG A 140 -2.72 21.12 -4.53
N GLU A 141 -2.49 20.22 -3.58
CA GLU A 141 -1.17 19.58 -3.39
C GLU A 141 -0.73 18.81 -4.65
N TYR A 142 -1.60 17.97 -5.21
CA TYR A 142 -1.28 17.17 -6.39
C TYR A 142 -1.03 18.04 -7.63
N GLN A 143 -1.79 19.12 -7.79
CA GLN A 143 -1.53 20.12 -8.83
C GLN A 143 -0.18 20.83 -8.62
N GLY A 144 0.19 21.11 -7.37
CA GLY A 144 1.50 21.66 -7.02
C GLY A 144 2.63 20.70 -7.39
N TYR A 145 2.53 19.42 -7.00
CA TYR A 145 3.50 18.39 -7.38
C TYR A 145 3.62 18.27 -8.89
N TYR A 146 2.51 18.22 -9.61
CA TYR A 146 2.49 18.17 -11.08
C TYR A 146 3.27 19.33 -11.71
N LYS A 147 3.01 20.56 -11.28
CA LYS A 147 3.71 21.76 -11.79
C LYS A 147 5.22 21.71 -11.53
N ASN A 148 5.64 21.12 -10.41
CA ASN A 148 7.05 21.08 -10.02
C ASN A 148 7.86 20.00 -10.76
N ILE A 149 7.23 19.07 -11.48
CA ILE A 149 7.93 17.98 -12.19
C ILE A 149 8.80 18.52 -13.33
N GLU A 150 8.31 19.53 -14.05
CA GLU A 150 9.04 20.12 -15.19
C GLU A 150 10.36 20.75 -14.74
N PHE A 151 10.41 21.27 -13.51
CA PHE A 151 11.59 21.88 -12.91
C PHE A 151 12.51 20.86 -12.22
N ASN A 152 12.12 19.58 -12.14
CA ASN A 152 12.94 18.55 -11.51
C ASN A 152 14.03 18.06 -12.48
N THR A 153 15.23 18.60 -12.29
CA THR A 153 16.44 18.27 -13.06
C THR A 153 17.07 16.93 -12.65
N SER A 154 16.67 16.35 -11.51
CA SER A 154 17.17 15.05 -11.05
C SER A 154 16.59 13.87 -11.83
N PHE A 155 15.51 14.08 -12.59
CA PHE A 155 14.89 13.04 -13.42
C PHE A 155 15.31 13.12 -14.88
N SER A 156 15.38 11.96 -15.54
CA SER A 156 15.44 11.89 -17.00
C SER A 156 14.16 12.42 -17.62
N VAL A 157 14.18 12.73 -18.92
CA VAL A 157 12.97 13.14 -19.66
C VAL A 157 11.87 12.08 -19.56
N PHE A 158 12.24 10.80 -19.64
CA PHE A 158 11.33 9.67 -19.49
C PHE A 158 10.72 9.63 -18.09
N GLN A 159 11.54 9.74 -17.04
CA GLN A 159 11.07 9.75 -15.65
C GLN A 159 10.14 10.93 -15.36
N ARG A 160 10.44 12.14 -15.88
CA ARG A 160 9.54 13.29 -15.76
C ARG A 160 8.17 13.03 -16.39
N ARG A 161 8.14 12.41 -17.57
CA ARG A 161 6.88 12.06 -18.25
C ARG A 161 6.06 11.06 -17.43
N GLU A 162 6.69 10.00 -16.92
CA GLU A 162 6.02 8.99 -16.10
C GLU A 162 5.46 9.58 -14.80
N GLU A 163 6.25 10.40 -14.11
CA GLU A 163 5.78 11.11 -12.93
C GLU A 163 4.65 12.09 -13.25
N ALA A 164 4.75 12.84 -14.35
CA ALA A 164 3.69 13.74 -14.79
C ALA A 164 2.37 12.98 -15.01
N ASN A 165 2.42 11.85 -15.71
CA ASN A 165 1.27 10.98 -15.93
C ASN A 165 0.69 10.44 -14.61
N ARG A 166 1.54 10.01 -13.68
CA ARG A 166 1.14 9.54 -12.35
C ARG A 166 0.39 10.61 -11.58
N TRP A 167 0.88 11.85 -11.55
CA TRP A 167 0.21 12.94 -10.85
C TRP A 167 -1.07 13.39 -11.56
N LEU A 168 -1.10 13.43 -12.89
CA LEU A 168 -2.33 13.69 -13.66
C LEU A 168 -3.43 12.67 -13.35
N ASN A 169 -3.08 11.39 -13.29
CA ASN A 169 -4.03 10.33 -12.93
C ASN A 169 -4.60 10.55 -11.52
N LYS A 170 -3.76 10.89 -10.54
CA LYS A 170 -4.22 11.21 -9.18
C LYS A 170 -5.13 12.43 -9.13
N ILE A 171 -4.79 13.49 -9.88
CA ILE A 171 -5.63 14.70 -10.00
C ILE A 171 -7.01 14.35 -10.55
N GLN A 172 -7.07 13.53 -11.60
CA GLN A 172 -8.34 13.08 -12.20
C GLN A 172 -9.18 12.29 -11.20
N LYS A 173 -8.56 11.37 -10.44
CA LYS A 173 -9.24 10.61 -9.38
C LYS A 173 -9.83 11.50 -8.30
N VAL A 174 -9.08 12.50 -7.81
CA VAL A 174 -9.59 13.46 -6.82
C VAL A 174 -10.76 14.28 -7.39
N LYS A 175 -10.66 14.75 -8.63
CA LYS A 175 -11.76 15.48 -9.29
C LYS A 175 -13.01 14.63 -9.45
N LEU A 176 -12.86 13.35 -9.78
CA LEU A 176 -13.98 12.41 -9.87
C LEU A 176 -14.62 12.19 -8.50
N GLU A 177 -13.80 11.96 -7.47
CA GLU A 177 -14.30 11.75 -6.10
C GLU A 177 -15.04 12.98 -5.58
N LEU A 178 -14.56 14.19 -5.86
CA LEU A 178 -15.25 15.45 -5.53
C LEU A 178 -16.62 15.57 -6.20
N LYS A 179 -16.78 15.09 -7.45
CA LYS A 179 -18.08 15.09 -8.14
C LYS A 179 -19.07 14.09 -7.54
N ASN A 180 -18.56 13.05 -6.89
CA ASN A 180 -19.36 11.97 -6.29
C ASN A 180 -19.76 12.25 -4.82
N GLN A 181 -19.28 13.36 -4.23
CA GLN A 181 -19.66 13.76 -2.87
C GLN A 181 -20.98 14.49 -2.85
#